data_AF-A0A9D7RAP3-F1
#
_entry.id   AF-A0A9D7RAP3-F1
#
_cell.length_a   1.000
_cell.length_b   1.000
_cell.length_c   1.000
_cell.angle_alpha   90.00
_cell.angle_beta   90.00
_cell.angle_gamma   90.00
#
_symmetry.space_group_name_H-M   'P 1'
#
loop_
_entity.id
_entity.type
_entity.pdbx_description
1 polymer ?
#
loop_
_entity_poly.entity_id
_entity_poly.type
_entity_poly.pdbx_seq_one_letter_code
_entity_poly.pdbx_strand_id
1 'polypeptide(L)'
;MDSKLRWEGIVLSVQPRIRLIRSFDQRSHTYLGFVIRIAGRVEDVEREVLVGIGAAAQEKHGFRVGDRVSGLGVAVADPRLETAELYKVSGVKLLERGPERAHQGAPFERVPPGLDVYRARGHRRLAARSFETKCASCMWGCAMAVEMIIDQWKPTQRRYRVETFCYGPKSCPLYAAGPTRKVPGRNGMSWEEEDWVDQLATAHRGEDE
;
A
#
# COMPACT_ATOMS: atom_id res chain seq x y z
N MET A 1 -20.39 -19.11 2.48
CA MET A 1 -19.06 -19.09 3.12
C MET A 1 -18.06 -18.84 2.02
N ASP A 2 -17.26 -17.78 2.13
CA ASP A 2 -16.20 -17.54 1.13
C ASP A 2 -15.15 -18.66 1.27
N SER A 3 -14.82 -19.33 0.16
CA SER A 3 -13.78 -20.37 0.16
C SER A 3 -12.41 -19.74 0.43
N LYS A 4 -11.65 -20.34 1.35
CA LYS A 4 -10.29 -19.90 1.67
C LYS A 4 -9.29 -20.63 0.80
N LEU A 5 -8.40 -19.88 0.18
CA LEU A 5 -7.27 -20.33 -0.61
C LEU A 5 -6.01 -20.39 0.25
N ARG A 6 -5.28 -21.49 0.15
CA ARG A 6 -3.95 -21.67 0.72
C ARG A 6 -2.92 -20.93 -0.10
N TRP A 7 -1.99 -20.29 0.59
CA TRP A 7 -0.85 -19.64 -0.05
C TRP A 7 0.42 -19.87 0.77
N GLU A 8 1.55 -19.95 0.07
CA GLU A 8 2.88 -20.06 0.65
C GLU A 8 3.91 -19.46 -0.31
N GLY A 9 4.97 -18.84 0.21
CA GLY A 9 6.10 -18.44 -0.62
C GLY A 9 7.06 -17.51 0.09
N ILE A 10 7.94 -16.89 -0.70
CA ILE A 10 8.94 -15.93 -0.25
C ILE A 10 8.40 -14.51 -0.35
N VAL A 11 8.53 -13.74 0.73
CA VAL A 11 8.15 -12.33 0.77
C VAL A 11 9.09 -11.52 -0.13
N LEU A 12 8.51 -10.83 -1.11
CA LEU A 12 9.18 -9.88 -1.98
C LEU A 12 9.05 -8.44 -1.48
N SER A 13 7.97 -8.12 -0.78
CA SER A 13 7.73 -6.79 -0.22
C SER A 13 6.70 -6.84 0.91
N VAL A 14 6.77 -5.85 1.81
CA VAL A 14 5.75 -5.59 2.84
C VAL A 14 5.48 -4.09 2.83
N GLN A 15 4.27 -3.71 2.42
CA GLN A 15 3.87 -2.31 2.21
C GLN A 15 2.60 -1.98 3.00
N PRO A 16 2.38 -0.72 3.42
CA PRO A 16 1.16 -0.38 4.15
C PRO A 16 -0.07 -0.57 3.24
N ARG A 17 -1.13 -1.16 3.80
CA ARG A 17 -2.43 -1.35 3.14
C ARG A 17 -3.35 -0.23 3.56
N ILE A 18 -3.52 0.75 2.68
CA ILE A 18 -4.28 1.96 2.96
C ILE A 18 -5.31 2.16 1.85
N ARG A 19 -6.55 2.46 2.25
CA ARG A 19 -7.60 2.92 1.34
C ARG A 19 -7.74 4.42 1.46
N LEU A 20 -7.85 5.09 0.32
CA LEU A 20 -8.05 6.53 0.24
C LEU A 20 -9.45 6.82 -0.28
N ILE A 21 -10.20 7.64 0.44
CA ILE A 21 -11.46 8.22 -0.04
C ILE A 21 -11.20 9.67 -0.39
N ARG A 22 -11.68 10.10 -1.56
CA ARG A 22 -11.64 11.49 -2.01
C ARG A 22 -13.05 11.98 -2.32
N SER A 23 -13.32 13.23 -2.01
CA SER A 23 -14.55 13.93 -2.38
C SER A 23 -14.21 15.39 -2.63
N PHE A 24 -14.06 15.76 -3.91
CA PHE A 24 -13.56 17.08 -4.31
C PHE A 24 -12.19 17.41 -3.65
N ASP A 25 -12.12 18.42 -2.80
CA ASP A 25 -10.92 18.83 -2.04
C ASP A 25 -10.71 18.02 -0.74
N GLN A 26 -11.69 17.21 -0.33
CA GLN A 26 -11.61 16.41 0.88
C GLN A 26 -10.96 15.05 0.62
N ARG A 27 -10.23 14.56 1.64
CA ARG A 27 -9.60 13.24 1.63
C ARG A 27 -9.61 12.59 2.99
N SER A 28 -9.78 11.27 3.03
CA SER A 28 -9.66 10.48 4.26
C SER A 28 -8.94 9.15 3.99
N HIS A 29 -8.13 8.72 4.96
CA HIS A 29 -7.33 7.50 4.88
C HIS A 29 -7.85 6.46 5.85
N THR A 30 -8.01 5.24 5.39
CA THR A 30 -8.29 4.07 6.25
C THR A 30 -7.08 3.14 6.23
N TYR A 31 -6.46 2.97 7.40
CA TYR A 31 -5.27 2.14 7.59
C TYR A 31 -5.72 0.71 7.95
N LEU A 32 -5.62 -0.21 6.99
CA LEU A 32 -6.23 -1.54 7.08
C LEU A 32 -5.25 -2.63 7.55
N GLY A 33 -3.95 -2.40 7.47
CA GLY A 33 -2.92 -3.41 7.70
C GLY A 33 -1.75 -3.25 6.75
N PHE A 34 -1.23 -4.37 6.26
CA PHE A 34 -0.14 -4.42 5.28
C PHE A 34 -0.52 -5.31 4.10
N VAL A 35 0.08 -5.05 2.94
CA VAL A 35 0.09 -5.96 1.80
C VAL A 35 1.46 -6.60 1.74
N ILE A 36 1.51 -7.92 1.76
CA ILE A 36 2.72 -8.69 1.46
C ILE A 36 2.66 -9.17 0.02
N ARG A 37 3.70 -8.88 -0.75
CA ARG A 37 3.91 -9.50 -2.07
C ARG A 37 4.71 -10.77 -1.86
N ILE A 38 4.22 -11.88 -2.39
CA ILE A 38 4.85 -13.18 -2.24
C ILE A 38 5.13 -13.76 -3.62
N ALA A 39 6.34 -14.28 -3.83
CA ALA A 39 6.64 -15.22 -4.91
C ALA A 39 6.49 -16.64 -4.36
N GLY A 40 5.54 -17.40 -4.88
CA GLY A 40 5.32 -18.77 -4.47
C GLY A 40 4.04 -19.31 -5.07
N ARG A 41 3.19 -19.90 -4.25
CA ARG A 41 2.03 -20.66 -4.73
C ARG A 41 0.75 -20.21 -4.06
N VAL A 42 -0.33 -20.18 -4.85
CA VAL A 42 -1.73 -20.13 -4.36
C VAL A 42 -2.41 -21.41 -4.81
N GLU A 43 -2.95 -22.19 -3.87
CA GLU A 43 -3.37 -23.58 -4.10
C GLU A 43 -2.28 -24.40 -4.78
N ASP A 44 -2.46 -24.77 -6.05
CA ASP A 44 -1.52 -25.55 -6.86
C ASP A 44 -0.83 -24.70 -7.96
N VAL A 45 -1.02 -23.39 -7.97
CA VAL A 45 -0.53 -22.49 -9.02
C VAL A 45 0.64 -21.64 -8.52
N GLU A 46 1.82 -21.85 -9.10
CA GLU A 46 3.00 -21.01 -8.89
C GLU A 46 2.81 -19.64 -9.57
N ARG A 47 2.82 -18.56 -8.78
CA ARG A 47 2.72 -17.18 -9.24
C ARG A 47 3.08 -16.19 -8.12
N GLU A 48 3.28 -14.93 -8.50
CA GLU A 48 3.23 -13.86 -7.51
C GLU A 48 1.80 -13.64 -7.02
N VAL A 49 1.66 -13.31 -5.73
CA VAL A 49 0.37 -12.94 -5.14
C VAL A 49 0.53 -11.80 -4.13
N LEU A 50 -0.44 -10.88 -4.14
CA LEU A 50 -0.58 -9.84 -3.12
C LEU A 50 -1.56 -10.28 -2.03
N VAL A 51 -1.10 -10.31 -0.78
CA VAL A 51 -1.90 -10.78 0.36
C VAL A 51 -2.04 -9.67 1.40
N GLY A 52 -3.28 -9.29 1.70
CA GLY A 52 -3.62 -8.31 2.73
C GLY A 52 -3.65 -8.94 4.12
N ILE A 53 -2.72 -8.53 4.97
CA ILE A 53 -2.60 -8.95 6.38
C ILE A 53 -3.01 -7.80 7.32
N GLY A 54 -3.47 -8.14 8.53
CA GLY A 54 -3.79 -7.14 9.56
C GLY A 54 -2.53 -6.60 10.24
N ALA A 55 -2.65 -5.42 10.88
CA ALA A 55 -1.54 -4.80 11.63
C ALA A 55 -0.97 -5.72 12.73
N ALA A 56 -1.85 -6.40 13.48
CA ALA A 56 -1.44 -7.34 14.54
C ALA A 56 -0.62 -8.52 14.01
N ALA A 57 -0.87 -8.98 12.78
CA ALA A 57 -0.07 -10.05 12.17
C ALA A 57 1.35 -9.55 11.85
N GLN A 58 1.47 -8.33 11.34
CA GLN A 58 2.77 -7.71 11.08
C GLN A 58 3.52 -7.40 12.36
N GLU A 59 2.85 -6.89 13.40
CA GLU A 59 3.45 -6.64 14.71
C GLU A 59 3.98 -7.92 15.36
N LYS A 60 3.17 -8.99 15.33
CA LYS A 60 3.55 -10.30 15.89
C LYS A 60 4.72 -10.94 15.19
N HIS A 61 4.74 -10.91 13.85
CA HIS A 61 5.69 -11.69 13.06
C HIS A 61 6.84 -10.87 12.49
N GLY A 62 6.70 -9.55 12.37
CA GLY A 62 7.68 -8.66 11.76
C GLY A 62 8.12 -9.16 10.38
N PHE A 63 7.17 -9.42 9.48
CA PHE A 63 7.51 -9.93 8.15
C PHE A 63 8.43 -8.95 7.42
N ARG A 64 9.41 -9.51 6.71
CA ARG A 64 10.39 -8.78 5.91
C ARG A 64 10.69 -9.53 4.61
N VAL A 65 11.30 -8.82 3.68
CA VAL A 65 11.76 -9.39 2.40
C VAL A 65 12.68 -10.59 2.66
N GLY A 66 12.44 -11.69 1.94
CA GLY A 66 13.17 -12.95 2.04
C GLY A 66 12.58 -13.96 3.01
N ASP A 67 11.60 -13.59 3.84
CA ASP A 67 10.92 -14.55 4.71
C ASP A 67 10.13 -15.56 3.91
N ARG A 68 10.11 -16.82 4.38
CA ARG A 68 9.16 -17.83 3.90
C ARG A 68 7.92 -17.81 4.80
N VAL A 69 6.76 -17.61 4.20
CA VAL A 69 5.49 -17.43 4.90
C VAL A 69 4.40 -18.28 4.29
N SER A 70 3.39 -18.63 5.09
CA SER A 70 2.19 -19.33 4.61
C SER A 70 0.94 -18.85 5.33
N GLY A 71 -0.22 -19.14 4.75
CA GLY A 71 -1.51 -18.89 5.37
C GLY A 71 -2.69 -19.31 4.50
N LEU A 72 -3.86 -18.88 4.94
CA LEU A 72 -5.12 -18.98 4.21
C LEU A 72 -5.64 -17.57 3.95
N GLY A 73 -6.27 -17.33 2.80
CA GLY A 73 -6.87 -16.04 2.44
C GLY A 73 -8.09 -16.23 1.56
N VAL A 74 -8.96 -15.24 1.52
CA VAL A 74 -10.13 -15.21 0.64
C VAL A 74 -9.82 -14.31 -0.56
N ALA A 75 -10.26 -14.68 -1.76
CA ALA A 75 -10.16 -13.78 -2.90
C ALA A 75 -10.92 -12.48 -2.66
N VAL A 76 -10.31 -11.35 -3.02
CA VAL A 76 -10.97 -10.05 -2.92
C VAL A 76 -12.17 -10.01 -3.87
N ALA A 77 -13.34 -9.66 -3.31
CA ALA A 77 -14.60 -9.64 -4.05
C ALA A 77 -14.68 -8.51 -5.10
N ASP A 78 -14.15 -7.32 -4.79
CA ASP A 78 -14.08 -6.20 -5.72
C ASP A 78 -12.64 -5.65 -5.76
N PRO A 79 -11.87 -5.93 -6.83
CA PRO A 79 -10.48 -5.49 -6.95
C PRO A 79 -10.33 -3.97 -7.07
N ARG A 80 -11.42 -3.21 -7.24
CA ARG A 80 -11.37 -1.74 -7.24
C ARG A 80 -11.24 -1.15 -5.84
N LEU A 81 -11.57 -1.93 -4.81
CA LEU A 81 -11.57 -1.49 -3.40
C LEU A 81 -10.32 -1.93 -2.63
N GLU A 82 -9.42 -2.66 -3.27
CA GLU A 82 -8.31 -3.33 -2.62
C GLU A 82 -7.16 -3.56 -3.59
N THR A 83 -5.91 -3.41 -3.11
CA THR A 83 -4.72 -3.70 -3.93
C THR A 83 -4.19 -5.11 -3.69
N ALA A 84 -4.54 -5.74 -2.58
CA ALA A 84 -4.34 -7.17 -2.38
C ALA A 84 -5.27 -8.01 -3.29
N GLU A 85 -4.83 -9.23 -3.61
CA GLU A 85 -5.62 -10.24 -4.30
C GLU A 85 -6.31 -11.18 -3.31
N LEU A 86 -5.65 -11.48 -2.19
CA LEU A 86 -6.20 -12.24 -1.07
C LEU A 86 -6.31 -11.37 0.19
N TYR A 87 -7.41 -11.50 0.94
CA TYR A 87 -7.65 -10.80 2.19
C TYR A 87 -8.30 -11.72 3.24
N LYS A 88 -8.75 -11.16 4.38
CA LYS A 88 -9.38 -11.92 5.49
C LYS A 88 -8.54 -13.13 5.89
N VAL A 89 -7.22 -12.92 5.97
CA VAL A 89 -6.27 -13.99 6.16
C VAL A 89 -6.38 -14.64 7.53
N SER A 90 -6.02 -15.91 7.61
CA SER A 90 -6.01 -16.67 8.87
C SER A 90 -4.91 -17.73 8.85
N GLY A 91 -4.46 -18.14 10.02
CA GLY A 91 -3.42 -19.17 10.13
C GLY A 91 -2.08 -18.73 9.52
N VAL A 92 -1.82 -17.42 9.49
CA VAL A 92 -0.59 -16.86 8.94
C VAL A 92 0.60 -17.31 9.79
N LYS A 93 1.64 -17.83 9.16
CA LYS A 93 2.84 -18.34 9.81
C LYS A 93 4.09 -17.81 9.10
N LEU A 94 5.08 -17.44 9.91
CA LEU A 94 6.47 -17.40 9.49
C LEU A 94 7.01 -18.83 9.53
N LEU A 95 7.38 -19.37 8.38
CA LEU A 95 7.97 -20.70 8.27
C LEU A 95 9.49 -20.65 8.43
N GLU A 96 10.11 -19.65 7.81
CA GLU A 96 11.55 -19.43 7.84
C GLU A 96 11.86 -17.94 7.76
N ARG A 97 12.81 -17.50 8.59
CA ARG A 97 13.27 -16.11 8.61
C ARG A 97 14.30 -15.91 7.51
N GLY A 98 14.04 -15.00 6.58
CA GLY A 98 15.01 -14.65 5.55
C GLY A 98 16.24 -13.94 6.13
N PRO A 99 17.34 -13.84 5.38
CA PRO A 99 18.52 -13.11 5.81
C PRO A 99 18.19 -11.64 6.09
N GLU A 100 18.88 -11.06 7.07
CA GLU A 100 18.75 -9.62 7.32
C GLU A 100 19.43 -8.84 6.20
N ARG A 101 18.72 -7.87 5.63
CA ARG A 101 19.26 -6.98 4.60
C ARG A 101 20.19 -5.98 5.26
N ALA A 102 21.50 -6.09 5.00
CA ALA A 102 22.50 -5.15 5.50
C ALA A 102 22.39 -3.74 4.87
N HIS A 103 21.74 -3.63 3.70
CA HIS A 103 21.64 -2.39 2.95
C HIS A 103 20.62 -1.43 3.60
N GLN A 104 21.09 -0.26 4.03
CA GLN A 104 20.27 0.78 4.66
C GLN A 104 19.68 1.79 3.67
N GLY A 105 20.09 1.75 2.40
CA GLY A 105 19.64 2.67 1.37
C GLY A 105 18.36 2.23 0.65
N ALA A 106 17.89 3.07 -0.26
CA ALA A 106 16.72 2.80 -1.09
C ALA A 106 17.00 1.70 -2.15
N PRO A 107 16.04 0.80 -2.47
CA PRO A 107 14.75 0.66 -1.81
C PRO A 107 14.90 0.12 -0.38
N PHE A 108 14.13 0.68 0.55
CA PHE A 108 14.21 0.33 1.96
C PHE A 108 13.46 -0.98 2.21
N GLU A 109 14.18 -2.10 2.34
CA GLU A 109 13.63 -3.47 2.44
C GLU A 109 13.71 -4.04 3.86
N ARG A 110 13.64 -3.16 4.86
CA ARG A 110 13.61 -3.49 6.29
C ARG A 110 12.19 -3.80 6.77
N VAL A 111 12.05 -4.25 8.01
CA VAL A 111 10.74 -4.47 8.64
C VAL A 111 9.98 -3.13 8.66
N PRO A 112 8.78 -3.05 8.04
CA PRO A 112 7.94 -1.86 8.11
C PRO A 112 7.60 -1.46 9.55
N PRO A 113 7.57 -0.16 9.86
CA PRO A 113 7.08 0.31 11.17
C PRO A 113 5.55 0.14 11.28
N GLY A 114 5.01 0.48 12.46
CA GLY A 114 3.56 0.54 12.67
C GLY A 114 2.84 1.54 11.76
N LEU A 115 1.54 1.34 11.54
CA LEU A 115 0.71 2.19 10.67
C LEU A 115 0.53 3.62 11.20
N ASP A 116 0.67 3.81 12.50
CA ASP A 116 0.75 5.11 13.17
C ASP A 116 1.94 5.93 12.66
N VAL A 117 3.09 5.28 12.42
CA VAL A 117 4.27 5.95 11.83
C VAL A 117 3.98 6.41 10.40
N TYR A 118 3.34 5.58 9.57
CA TYR A 118 2.92 6.00 8.23
C TYR A 118 1.95 7.18 8.28
N ARG A 119 1.00 7.17 9.23
CA ARG A 119 0.06 8.28 9.43
C ARG A 119 0.79 9.55 9.85
N ALA A 120 1.66 9.46 10.86
CA ALA A 120 2.42 10.58 11.39
C ALA A 120 3.31 11.20 10.32
N ARG A 121 3.94 10.40 9.45
CA ARG A 121 4.85 10.89 8.41
C ARG A 121 4.14 11.62 7.26
N GLY A 122 2.87 11.32 7.01
CA GLY A 122 2.21 11.78 5.80
C GLY A 122 2.85 11.23 4.52
N HIS A 123 2.14 11.38 3.40
CA HIS A 123 2.57 10.84 2.11
C HIS A 123 2.89 11.96 1.12
N ARG A 124 3.70 11.61 0.12
CA ARG A 124 3.86 12.38 -1.13
C ARG A 124 3.42 11.54 -2.30
N ARG A 125 2.91 12.15 -3.37
CA ARG A 125 2.58 11.47 -4.62
C ARG A 125 3.82 10.84 -5.22
N LEU A 126 3.73 9.55 -5.53
CA LEU A 126 4.80 8.83 -6.22
C LEU A 126 4.39 8.60 -7.68
N ALA A 127 5.31 8.80 -8.62
CA ALA A 127 5.09 8.44 -10.01
C ALA A 127 4.88 6.93 -10.14
N ALA A 128 3.84 6.51 -10.87
CA ALA A 128 3.51 5.10 -11.05
C ALA A 128 4.71 4.29 -11.59
N ARG A 129 5.41 4.84 -12.60
CA ARG A 129 6.63 4.24 -13.14
C ARG A 129 7.72 4.04 -12.09
N SER A 130 7.95 5.02 -11.22
CA SER A 130 8.93 4.89 -10.12
C SER A 130 8.50 3.84 -9.12
N PHE A 131 7.21 3.76 -8.80
CA PHE A 131 6.68 2.69 -7.95
C PHE A 131 6.95 1.31 -8.57
N GLU A 132 6.53 1.09 -9.80
CA GLU A 132 6.65 -0.20 -10.51
C GLU A 132 8.11 -0.64 -10.68
N THR A 133 9.00 0.27 -11.05
CA THR A 133 10.38 -0.08 -11.42
C THR A 133 11.38 -0.03 -10.27
N LYS A 134 11.10 0.74 -9.21
CA LYS A 134 12.08 1.04 -8.15
C LYS A 134 11.55 0.85 -6.73
N CYS A 135 10.26 1.03 -6.48
CA CYS A 135 9.71 1.07 -5.12
C CYS A 135 8.75 -0.07 -4.78
N ALA A 136 8.52 -1.02 -5.68
CA ALA A 136 7.61 -2.14 -5.46
C ALA A 136 8.03 -3.06 -4.30
N SER A 137 9.34 -3.11 -3.98
CA SER A 137 9.88 -3.82 -2.81
C SER A 137 10.04 -2.95 -1.55
N CYS A 138 9.97 -1.63 -1.71
CA CYS A 138 10.27 -0.67 -0.65
C CYS A 138 9.14 -0.59 0.38
N MET A 139 9.46 -0.68 1.67
CA MET A 139 8.48 -0.57 2.76
C MET A 139 7.75 0.78 2.81
N TRP A 140 8.35 1.82 2.24
CA TRP A 140 7.76 3.15 2.18
C TRP A 140 6.90 3.41 0.95
N GLY A 141 7.02 2.57 -0.08
CA GLY A 141 6.15 2.62 -1.25
C GLY A 141 4.77 2.08 -0.90
N CYS A 142 3.72 2.68 -1.46
CA CYS A 142 2.36 2.22 -1.26
C CYS A 142 1.54 2.43 -2.54
N ALA A 143 0.81 1.39 -2.96
CA ALA A 143 -0.29 1.52 -3.90
C ALA A 143 -1.60 1.48 -3.12
N MET A 144 -2.41 2.54 -3.24
CA MET A 144 -3.69 2.67 -2.55
C MET A 144 -4.84 2.51 -3.53
N ALA A 145 -5.84 1.72 -3.15
CA ALA A 145 -7.15 1.77 -3.78
C ALA A 145 -7.82 3.10 -3.39
N VAL A 146 -8.18 3.88 -4.41
CA VAL A 146 -8.79 5.21 -4.26
C VAL A 146 -10.24 5.15 -4.70
N GLU A 147 -11.12 5.53 -3.78
CA GLU A 147 -12.54 5.68 -4.00
C GLU A 147 -12.88 7.18 -4.05
N MET A 148 -13.39 7.62 -5.20
CA MET A 148 -13.75 9.02 -5.44
C MET A 148 -15.27 9.16 -5.44
N ILE A 149 -15.80 9.89 -4.46
CA ILE A 149 -17.21 10.27 -4.38
C ILE A 149 -17.40 11.49 -5.30
N ILE A 150 -18.23 11.35 -6.33
CA ILE A 150 -18.44 12.40 -7.34
C ILE A 150 -19.38 13.49 -6.83
N ASP A 151 -20.40 13.08 -6.10
CA ASP A 151 -21.42 13.96 -5.53
C ASP A 151 -21.68 13.53 -4.09
N GLN A 152 -21.31 14.36 -3.11
CA GLN A 152 -21.55 14.08 -1.70
C GLN A 152 -23.04 13.93 -1.35
N TRP A 153 -23.94 14.48 -2.17
CA TRP A 153 -25.39 14.34 -2.02
C TRP A 153 -25.93 13.05 -2.64
N LYS A 154 -25.10 12.35 -3.44
CA LYS A 154 -25.39 11.03 -4.03
C LYS A 154 -24.15 10.12 -3.89
N PRO A 155 -23.78 9.73 -2.65
CA PRO A 155 -22.50 9.09 -2.35
C PRO A 155 -22.33 7.67 -2.92
N THR A 156 -23.38 7.12 -3.54
CA THR A 156 -23.33 5.86 -4.29
C THR A 156 -22.68 6.02 -5.67
N GLN A 157 -22.59 7.26 -6.20
CA GLN A 157 -21.89 7.53 -7.44
C GLN A 157 -20.39 7.67 -7.18
N ARG A 158 -19.65 6.60 -7.51
CA ARG A 158 -18.23 6.49 -7.20
C ARG A 158 -17.42 6.19 -8.45
N ARG A 159 -16.19 6.72 -8.48
CA ARG A 159 -15.14 6.30 -9.42
C ARG A 159 -13.99 5.70 -8.63
N TYR A 160 -13.24 4.83 -9.29
CA TYR A 160 -12.17 4.07 -8.67
C TYR A 160 -10.89 4.24 -9.48
N ARG A 161 -9.76 4.31 -8.78
CA ARG A 161 -8.44 4.15 -9.39
C ARG A 161 -7.43 3.68 -8.35
N VAL A 162 -6.25 3.31 -8.80
CA VAL A 162 -5.09 3.09 -7.93
C VAL A 162 -4.20 4.33 -8.01
N GLU A 163 -3.74 4.81 -6.87
CA GLU A 163 -2.72 5.86 -6.76
C GLU A 163 -1.51 5.36 -5.97
N THR A 164 -0.33 5.80 -6.38
CA THR A 164 0.94 5.43 -5.74
C THR A 164 1.48 6.58 -4.90
N PHE A 165 2.01 6.24 -3.73
CA PHE A 165 2.48 7.18 -2.74
C PHE A 165 3.82 6.74 -2.13
N CYS A 166 4.57 7.72 -1.63
CA CYS A 166 5.82 7.52 -0.91
C CYS A 166 5.73 8.10 0.50
N TYR A 167 6.02 7.27 1.50
CA TYR A 167 6.15 7.66 2.90
C TYR A 167 7.62 7.81 3.33
N GLY A 168 8.57 7.54 2.44
CA GLY A 168 10.00 7.49 2.74
C GLY A 168 10.64 8.88 2.77
N PRO A 169 11.94 8.96 3.15
CA PRO A 169 12.69 10.20 3.28
C PRO A 169 12.49 11.17 2.12
N LYS A 170 12.43 12.48 2.40
CA LYS A 170 12.30 13.49 1.35
C LYS A 170 13.49 13.46 0.39
N SER A 171 14.69 13.20 0.93
CA SER A 171 15.96 13.03 0.24
C SER A 171 16.12 11.73 -0.57
N CYS A 172 15.13 10.83 -0.56
CA CYS A 172 15.24 9.51 -1.20
C CYS A 172 15.58 9.62 -2.71
N PRO A 173 16.70 9.02 -3.17
CA PRO A 173 17.17 9.18 -4.55
C PRO A 173 16.32 8.44 -5.59
N LEU A 174 15.47 7.51 -5.16
CA LEU A 174 14.55 6.78 -6.04
C LEU A 174 13.19 7.49 -6.20
N TYR A 175 12.92 8.51 -5.38
CA TYR A 175 11.65 9.23 -5.43
C TYR A 175 11.56 10.07 -6.69
N ALA A 176 10.40 10.02 -7.34
CA ALA A 176 9.99 11.00 -8.32
C ALA A 176 8.50 11.31 -8.09
N ALA A 177 8.17 12.61 -8.05
CA ALA A 177 6.80 13.04 -7.86
C ALA A 177 5.90 12.53 -8.99
N GLY A 178 4.73 12.02 -8.62
CA GLY A 178 3.69 11.72 -9.60
C GLY A 178 3.04 12.99 -10.13
N PRO A 179 2.31 12.93 -11.26
CA PRO A 179 1.56 14.09 -11.72
C PRO A 179 0.49 14.49 -10.69
N THR A 180 0.09 15.76 -10.71
CA THR A 180 -1.05 16.28 -9.96
C THR A 180 -2.30 15.45 -10.22
N ARG A 181 -3.18 15.38 -9.22
CA ARG A 181 -4.32 14.45 -9.25
C ARG A 181 -5.62 15.22 -9.37
N LYS A 182 -6.33 14.97 -10.47
CA LYS A 182 -7.70 15.48 -10.65
C LYS A 182 -8.70 14.61 -9.91
N VAL A 183 -9.55 15.25 -9.11
CA VAL A 183 -10.67 14.65 -8.39
C VAL A 183 -11.96 15.18 -9.03
N PRO A 184 -12.72 14.32 -9.73
CA PRO A 184 -13.98 14.72 -10.35
C PRO A 184 -15.04 15.04 -9.28
N GLY A 185 -15.83 16.07 -9.56
CA GLY A 185 -16.95 16.52 -8.74
C GLY A 185 -18.26 16.61 -9.53
N ARG A 186 -19.31 17.06 -8.86
CA ARG A 186 -20.67 17.22 -9.41
C ARG A 186 -20.67 18.13 -10.66
N ASN A 187 -21.55 17.84 -11.61
CA ASN A 187 -21.78 18.64 -12.82
C ASN A 187 -20.51 18.90 -13.66
N GLY A 188 -19.55 17.96 -13.67
CA GLY A 188 -18.32 18.09 -14.47
C GLY A 188 -17.24 18.97 -13.83
N MET A 189 -17.44 19.43 -12.60
CA MET A 189 -16.38 20.09 -11.83
C MET A 189 -15.19 19.14 -11.62
N SER A 190 -14.00 19.70 -11.46
CA SER A 190 -12.79 18.96 -11.12
C SER A 190 -11.96 19.81 -10.18
N TRP A 191 -11.46 19.19 -9.12
CA TRP A 191 -10.43 19.77 -8.26
C TRP A 191 -9.08 19.15 -8.62
N GLU A 192 -8.01 19.94 -8.64
CA GLU A 192 -6.66 19.45 -8.89
C GLU A 192 -5.83 19.52 -7.60
N GLU A 193 -5.34 18.37 -7.15
CA GLU A 193 -4.45 18.28 -6.00
C GLU A 193 -3.04 18.75 -6.44
N GLU A 194 -2.71 19.99 -6.09
CA GLU A 194 -1.43 20.63 -6.40
C GLU A 194 -0.28 20.15 -5.50
N ASP A 195 0.95 20.57 -5.80
CA ASP A 195 2.17 20.17 -5.07
C ASP A 195 2.22 20.67 -3.62
N TRP A 196 1.60 21.81 -3.32
CA TRP A 196 1.55 22.34 -1.95
C TRP A 196 0.87 21.37 -0.97
N VAL A 197 0.01 20.48 -1.47
CA VAL A 197 -0.68 19.47 -0.65
C VAL A 197 0.30 18.44 -0.09
N ASP A 198 1.28 18.02 -0.91
CA ASP A 198 2.35 17.10 -0.50
C ASP A 198 3.35 17.81 0.42
N GLN A 199 3.64 19.09 0.14
CA GLN A 199 4.50 19.94 0.97
C GLN A 199 3.88 20.10 2.37
N LEU A 200 2.58 20.42 2.46
CA LEU A 200 1.86 20.55 3.71
C LEU A 200 1.78 19.22 4.47
N ALA A 201 1.47 18.13 3.77
CA ALA A 201 1.37 16.80 4.38
C ALA A 201 2.68 16.28 4.97
N THR A 202 3.82 16.86 4.56
CA THR A 202 5.15 16.48 5.02
C THR A 202 5.95 17.64 5.61
N ALA A 203 5.33 18.79 5.87
CA ALA A 203 6.02 20.02 6.28
C ALA A 203 6.81 19.85 7.59
N HIS A 204 6.29 19.01 8.49
CA HIS A 204 6.88 18.71 9.80
C HIS A 204 8.10 17.79 9.74
N ARG A 205 8.40 17.18 8.59
CA ARG A 205 9.47 16.19 8.45
C ARG A 205 10.80 16.80 8.02
N GLY A 206 11.88 16.27 8.57
CA GLY A 206 13.24 16.49 8.03
C GLY A 206 13.46 15.84 6.66
N GLU A 207 14.60 16.13 6.04
CA GLU A 207 14.94 15.58 4.71
C GLU A 207 15.15 14.06 4.74
N ASP A 208 15.88 13.57 5.74
CA ASP A 208 16.22 12.15 5.89
C ASP A 208 15.21 11.37 6.75
N GLU A 209 14.16 12.05 7.22
CA GLU A 209 13.11 11.44 8.02
C GLU A 209 12.22 10.55 7.18
#